data_AF-A0A4Q0VD30-F1
#
_entry.id   AF-A0A4Q0VD30-F1
#
_cell.length_a   1.000
_cell.length_b   1.000
_cell.length_c   1.000
_cell.angle_alpha   90.00
_cell.angle_beta   90.00
_cell.angle_gamma   90.00
#
_symmetry.space_group_name_H-M   'P 1'
#
loop_
_entity.id
_entity.type
_entity.pdbx_description
1 polymer ?
#
loop_
_entity_poly.entity_id
_entity_poly.type
_entity_poly.pdbx_seq_one_letter_code
_entity_poly.pdbx_strand_id
1 'polypeptide(L)' 'MILFTIFILILSIFEIKVMLKKDLKNELKVFILLTLTTLSLGYLYISNPYRRGFADIILTFFGIKY' A
#
# COMPACT_ATOMS: atom_id res chain seq x y z
N MET A 1 -8.12 -11.46 -1.00
CA MET A 1 -7.86 -10.27 -0.15
C MET A 1 -7.58 -10.67 1.28
N ILE A 2 -8.52 -11.29 1.99
CA ILE A 2 -8.38 -11.60 3.44
C ILE A 2 -7.06 -12.29 3.76
N LEU A 3 -6.68 -13.33 3.01
CA LEU A 3 -5.44 -14.09 3.27
C LEU A 3 -4.17 -13.25 3.05
N PHE A 4 -4.10 -12.45 1.98
CA PHE A 4 -3.00 -11.51 1.72
C PHE A 4 -2.96 -10.37 2.74
N THR A 5 -4.10 -9.83 3.14
CA THR A 5 -4.20 -8.79 4.16
C THR A 5 -3.71 -9.32 5.51
N ILE A 6 -4.12 -10.53 5.89
CA ILE A 6 -3.63 -11.19 7.11
C ILE A 6 -2.10 -11.36 7.04
N PHE A 7 -1.58 -11.83 5.91
CA PHE A 7 -0.14 -12.00 5.71
C PHE A 7 0.63 -10.67 5.84
N ILE A 8 0.16 -9.61 5.20
CA ILE A 8 0.73 -8.26 5.29
C ILE A 8 0.68 -7.75 6.73
N LEU A 9 -0.42 -7.97 7.46
CA LEU A 9 -0.52 -7.56 8.87
C LEU A 9 0.48 -8.29 9.76
N ILE A 10 0.63 -9.60 9.60
CA ILE A 10 1.61 -10.39 10.37
C ILE A 10 3.03 -9.89 10.12
N LEU A 11 3.41 -9.70 8.85
CA LEU A 11 4.72 -9.15 8.48
C LEU A 11 4.92 -7.74 9.04
N SER A 12 3.92 -6.88 8.92
CA SER A 12 3.98 -5.51 9.41
C SER A 12 4.19 -5.45 10.92
N ILE A 13 3.52 -6.31 11.69
CA ILE A 13 3.71 -6.39 13.14
C ILE A 13 5.15 -6.79 13.49
N PHE A 14 5.73 -7.74 12.75
CA PHE A 14 7.11 -8.17 12.97
C PHE A 14 8.10 -7.03 12.67
N GLU A 15 7.95 -6.36 11.53
CA GLU A 15 8.83 -5.25 11.14
C GLU A 15 8.71 -4.06 12.09
N ILE A 16 7.49 -3.68 12.48
CA ILE A 16 7.26 -2.61 13.45
C ILE A 16 7.96 -2.91 14.78
N LYS A 17 7.87 -4.16 15.28
CA LYS A 17 8.59 -4.57 16.50
C LYS A 17 10.10 -4.41 16.36
N VAL A 18 10.67 -4.76 15.20
CA VAL A 18 12.11 -4.61 14.94
C VAL A 18 12.51 -3.13 14.89
N MET A 19 11.74 -2.28 14.20
CA MET A 19 12.02 -0.85 14.09
C MET A 19 11.90 -0.14 15.44
N LEU A 20 10.90 -0.48 16.25
CA LEU A 20 10.74 0.04 17.62
C LEU A 20 11.92 -0.36 18.52
N LYS A 21 12.40 -1.60 18.43
CA LYS A 21 13.58 -2.06 19.19
C LYS A 21 14.87 -1.32 18.81
N LYS A 22 14.96 -0.81 17.58
CA LYS A 22 16.12 -0.10 17.05
C LYS A 22 16.00 1.43 17.11
N ASP A 23 14.93 1.94 17.73
CA ASP A 23 14.57 3.37 17.81
C ASP A 23 14.45 4.09 16.44
N LEU A 24 14.10 3.34 15.39
CA LEU A 24 13.98 3.83 14.00
C LEU A 24 12.63 4.53 13.76
N LYS A 25 12.43 5.67 14.44
CA LYS A 25 11.14 6.39 14.46
C LYS A 25 10.76 7.02 13.11
N ASN A 26 11.73 7.45 12.31
CA ASN A 26 11.47 8.08 11.03
C ASN A 26 11.09 7.04 9.97
N GLU A 27 11.83 5.94 9.94
CA GLU A 27 11.60 4.78 9.10
C GLU A 27 10.25 4.14 9.42
N LEU A 28 9.90 4.02 10.71
CA LEU A 28 8.60 3.53 11.16
C LEU A 28 7.44 4.38 10.61
N LYS A 29 7.57 5.72 10.62
CA LYS A 29 6.54 6.61 10.05
C LYS A 29 6.37 6.37 8.55
N VAL A 30 7.47 6.29 7.80
CA VAL A 30 7.46 6.02 6.36
C VAL A 30 6.85 4.65 6.08
N PHE A 31 7.23 3.63 6.86
CA PHE A 31 6.72 2.28 6.75
C PHE A 31 5.20 2.21 6.96
N ILE A 32 4.69 2.84 8.01
CA ILE A 32 3.24 2.90 8.30
C ILE A 32 2.50 3.58 7.14
N LEU A 33 3.01 4.71 6.65
CA LEU A 33 2.40 5.44 5.54
C LEU A 33 2.32 4.58 4.27
N LEU A 34 3.41 3.90 3.91
CA LEU A 34 3.47 3.03 2.74
C LEU A 34 2.55 1.81 2.89
N THR A 35 2.51 1.21 4.08
CA THR A 35 1.64 0.06 4.37
C THR A 35 0.17 0.43 4.23
N LEU A 36 -0.24 1.56 4.80
CA LEU A 36 -1.61 2.07 4.66
C LEU A 36 -1.96 2.35 3.19
N THR A 37 -1.06 3.03 2.48
CA THR A 37 -1.25 3.34 1.05
C THR A 37 -1.42 2.06 0.23
N THR A 38 -0.60 1.04 0.50
CA THR A 38 -0.65 -0.26 -0.18
C THR A 38 -1.96 -0.99 0.09
N LEU A 39 -2.42 -1.01 1.34
CA LEU A 39 -3.70 -1.62 1.70
C LEU A 39 -4.88 -0.90 1.04
N SER A 40 -4.87 0.43 1.03
CA SER A 40 -5.89 1.24 0.34
C SER A 40 -5.91 0.98 -1.16
N LEU A 41 -4.75 0.96 -1.82
CA LEU A 41 -4.65 0.65 -3.25
C LEU A 41 -5.10 -0.78 -3.55
N GLY A 42 -4.65 -1.76 -2.75
CA GLY A 42 -5.07 -3.15 -2.89
C GLY A 42 -6.59 -3.31 -2.80
N TYR A 43 -7.22 -2.63 -1.84
CA TYR A 43 -8.67 -2.60 -1.71
C TYR A 43 -9.36 -1.94 -2.92
N LEU A 44 -8.86 -0.79 -3.37
CA LEU A 44 -9.42 -0.06 -4.52
C LEU A 44 -9.35 -0.83 -5.83
N TYR A 45 -8.25 -1.56 -6.07
CA TYR A 45 -8.05 -2.34 -7.29
C TYR A 45 -8.87 -3.63 -7.29
N ILE A 46 -8.99 -4.31 -6.15
CA ILE A 46 -9.71 -5.59 -6.10
C ILE A 46 -11.23 -5.41 -6.01
N SER A 47 -11.69 -4.32 -5.39
CA SER A 47 -13.12 -3.99 -5.33
C SER A 47 -13.74 -3.74 -6.71
N ASN A 48 -12.97 -3.27 -7.68
CA ASN A 48 -13.41 -3.14 -9.06
C ASN A 48 -12.23 -3.41 -10.02
N PRO A 49 -12.11 -4.63 -10.57
CA PRO A 49 -11.00 -4.98 -11.46
C PRO A 49 -11.01 -4.21 -12.79
N TYR A 50 -12.12 -3.56 -13.14
CA TYR A 50 -12.26 -2.69 -14.31
C TYR A 50 -12.11 -1.21 -13.97
N ARG A 51 -11.77 -0.87 -12.72
CA ARG A 51 -11.45 0.51 -12.34
C ARG A 51 -10.23 0.95 -13.14
N ARG A 52 -10.27 2.18 -13.69
CA ARG A 52 -9.12 2.79 -14.35
C ARG A 52 -7.88 2.64 -13.48
N GLY A 53 -6.85 2.02 -14.04
CA GLY A 53 -5.58 1.86 -13.35
C GLY A 53 -4.97 3.22 -13.04
N PHE A 54 -4.12 3.27 -12.03
CA PHE A 54 -3.34 4.46 -11.70
C PHE A 54 -2.54 4.97 -12.91
N ALA A 55 -2.00 4.05 -13.72
CA ALA A 55 -1.35 4.38 -14.99
C ALA A 55 -2.30 5.11 -15.96
N ASP A 56 -3.54 4.63 -16.10
CA ASP A 56 -4.54 5.25 -16.97
C ASP A 56 -4.97 6.64 -16.47
N ILE A 57 -5.07 6.82 -15.14
CA ILE A 57 -5.31 8.14 -14.52
C ILE A 57 -4.16 9.12 -14.83
N ILE A 58 -2.91 8.67 -14.67
CA ILE A 58 -1.72 9.48 -14.94
C ILE A 58 -1.65 9.82 -16.44
N LEU A 59 -1.81 8.83 -17.32
CA LEU A 59 -1.77 9.04 -18.77
C LEU A 59 -2.87 9.99 -19.22
N THR A 60 -4.10 9.81 -18.71
CA THR A 60 -5.22 10.73 -18.98
C THR A 60 -4.91 12.15 -18.50
N PHE A 61 -4.27 12.31 -17.34
CA PHE A 61 -3.83 13.62 -16.84
C PHE A 61 -2.83 14.30 -17.78
N PHE A 62 -1.91 13.53 -18.37
CA PHE A 62 -0.98 13.99 -19.40
C PHE A 62 -1.60 14.09 -20.81
N GLY A 63 -2.91 13.85 -20.96
CA GLY A 63 -3.63 13.94 -22.24
C GLY A 63 -3.45 12.72 -23.16
N ILE A 64 -2.78 11.66 -22.69
CA ILE A 64 -2.58 10.41 -23.40
C ILE A 64 -3.76 9.49 -23.09
N LYS A 65 -4.69 9.32 -24.03
CA LYS A 65 -5.88 8.45 -23.88
C LYS A 65 -5.63 7.10 -24.56
N TYR A 66 -5.90 6.01 -23.85
CA TYR A 66 -5.99 4.65 -24.38
C TYR A 66 -7.38 4.06 -24.13
#